data_AF-A0A075MQL3-F1
#
_entry.id   AF-A0A075MQL3-F1
#
_cell.length_a   1.000
_cell.length_b   1.000
_cell.length_c   1.000
_cell.angle_alpha   90.00
_cell.angle_beta   90.00
_cell.angle_gamma   90.00
#
_symmetry.space_group_name_H-M   'P 1'
#
loop_
_entity.id
_entity.type
_entity.pdbx_description
1 polymer ?
#
loop_
_entity_poly.entity_id
_entity_poly.type
_entity_poly.pdbx_seq_one_letter_code
_entity_poly.pdbx_strand_id
1 'polypeptide(L)' 'MKTFIHLRAHSDYSLGMSAVKIKELAKKCVEYKFPAICLADHKNLFGALEFSQACIKSGVQPIIGCIVKVEYDKKQL' A
#
# COMPACT_ATOMS: atom_id res chain seq x y z
N MET A 1 5.32 -0.51 23.97
CA MET A 1 5.09 0.19 22.68
C MET A 1 3.83 -0.39 22.05
N LYS A 2 2.94 0.45 21.49
CA LYS A 2 1.76 -0.04 20.76
C LYS A 2 2.16 -0.42 19.34
N THR A 3 1.73 -1.58 18.88
CA THR A 3 1.88 -2.00 17.48
C THR A 3 1.06 -1.08 16.58
N PHE A 4 1.67 -0.60 15.50
CA PHE A 4 1.02 0.23 14.50
C PHE A 4 1.28 -0.34 13.10
N ILE A 5 0.27 -0.29 12.23
CA ILE A 5 0.31 -0.80 10.86
C ILE A 5 -0.30 0.26 9.95
N HIS A 6 0.47 0.73 8.96
CA HIS A 6 -0.04 1.65 7.94
C HIS A 6 -0.93 0.91 6.95
N LEU A 7 -2.24 1.20 6.97
CA LEU A 7 -3.22 0.55 6.07
C LEU A 7 -3.52 1.32 4.77
N ARG A 8 -2.91 2.50 4.59
CA ARG A 8 -3.14 3.38 3.44
C ARG A 8 -1.84 4.04 3.00
N ALA A 9 -0.88 3.24 2.51
CA ALA A 9 0.34 3.75 1.90
C ALA A 9 0.22 3.83 0.38
N HIS A 10 0.89 4.81 -0.23
CA HIS A 10 0.89 5.04 -1.67
C HIS A 10 2.30 4.90 -2.23
N SER A 11 2.44 4.11 -3.29
CA SER A 11 3.68 4.02 -4.05
C SER A 11 3.68 5.00 -5.23
N ASP A 12 4.79 5.05 -5.96
CA ASP A 12 4.93 5.76 -7.22
C ASP A 12 4.02 5.24 -8.34
N TYR A 13 3.37 4.08 -8.15
CA TYR A 13 2.27 3.62 -9.01
C TYR A 13 0.95 4.36 -8.75
N SER A 14 0.83 5.16 -7.68
CA SER A 14 -0.18 6.20 -7.58
C SER A 14 0.23 7.40 -8.44
N LEU A 15 0.01 7.27 -9.75
CA LEU A 15 0.47 8.21 -10.79
C LEU A 15 0.07 9.66 -10.48
N GLY A 16 1.06 10.53 -10.36
CA GLY A 16 0.87 11.96 -10.06
C GLY A 16 0.43 12.28 -8.63
N MET A 17 0.34 11.28 -7.75
CA MET A 17 -0.14 11.46 -6.36
C MET A 17 0.91 11.09 -5.30
N SER A 18 1.85 10.20 -5.61
CA SER A 18 2.95 9.82 -4.70
C SER A 18 4.27 9.68 -5.46
N ALA A 19 5.37 9.91 -4.75
CA ALA A 19 6.74 9.77 -5.25
C ALA A 19 7.52 8.65 -4.55
N VAL A 20 6.90 7.93 -3.60
CA VAL A 20 7.60 6.93 -2.79
C VAL A 20 7.74 5.63 -3.57
N LYS A 21 8.98 5.21 -3.84
CA LYS A 21 9.25 3.94 -4.51
C LYS A 21 8.83 2.75 -3.65
N ILE A 22 8.26 1.71 -4.29
CA ILE A 22 7.82 0.47 -3.62
C ILE A 22 8.87 -0.13 -2.68
N LYS A 23 10.12 -0.25 -3.14
CA LYS A 23 11.19 -0.87 -2.35
C LYS A 23 11.52 -0.06 -1.10
N GLU A 24 11.33 1.25 -1.13
CA GLU A 24 11.57 2.12 0.03
C GLU A 24 10.48 1.94 1.10
N LEU A 25 9.24 1.63 0.71
CA LEU A 25 8.17 1.31 1.68
C LEU A 25 8.56 0.12 2.55
N ALA A 26 9.06 -0.96 1.95
CA ALA A 26 9.50 -2.15 2.69
C ALA A 26 10.69 -1.83 3.61
N LYS A 27 11.70 -1.09 3.13
CA LYS A 27 12.86 -0.66 3.94
C LYS A 27 12.43 0.17 5.15
N LYS A 28 11.53 1.12 4.96
CA LYS A 28 11.01 1.97 6.04
C LYS A 28 10.23 1.17 7.08
N CYS A 29 9.51 0.12 6.68
CA CYS A 29 8.85 -0.76 7.64
C CYS A 29 9.86 -1.49 8.55
N VAL A 30 10.98 -1.94 8.00
CA VAL A 30 12.07 -2.55 8.79
C VAL A 30 12.69 -1.53 9.75
N GLU A 31 13.00 -0.32 9.26
CA GLU A 31 13.57 0.77 10.07
C GLU A 31 12.68 1.12 11.28
N TYR A 32 11.38 1.24 11.05
CA TYR A 32 10.40 1.59 12.09
C TYR A 32 9.82 0.38 12.85
N LYS A 33 10.30 -0.84 12.56
CA LYS A 33 9.84 -2.09 13.18
C LYS A 33 8.33 -2.32 13.02
N PHE A 34 7.77 -1.94 11.88
CA PHE A 34 6.38 -2.25 11.54
C PHE A 34 6.28 -3.69 11.02
N PRO A 35 5.40 -4.53 11.61
CA PRO A 35 5.29 -5.93 11.22
C PRO A 35 4.57 -6.13 9.87
N ALA A 36 3.80 -5.14 9.44
CA ALA A 36 3.01 -5.19 8.22
C ALA A 36 2.83 -3.79 7.61
N ILE A 37 2.50 -3.75 6.32
CA ILE A 37 2.11 -2.52 5.61
C ILE A 37 1.14 -2.84 4.49
N CYS A 38 0.15 -1.96 4.29
CA CYS A 38 -0.76 -2.01 3.16
C CYS A 38 -0.34 -1.06 2.06
N LEU A 39 -0.21 -1.58 0.84
CA LEU A 39 -0.19 -0.78 -0.37
C LEU A 39 -1.62 -0.51 -0.82
N ALA A 40 -1.99 0.76 -0.96
CA ALA A 40 -3.33 1.21 -1.34
C ALA A 40 -3.25 2.27 -2.45
N ASP A 41 -2.76 1.88 -3.64
CA ASP A 41 -2.60 2.82 -4.74
C ASP A 41 -3.93 3.32 -5.34
N HIS A 42 -3.90 4.49 -5.97
CA HIS A 42 -5.09 5.11 -6.55
C HIS A 42 -5.56 4.35 -7.79
N LYS A 43 -6.74 3.73 -7.69
CA LYS A 43 -7.47 3.05 -8.78
C LYS A 43 -6.66 1.97 -9.51
N ASN A 44 -5.62 1.42 -8.87
CA ASN A 44 -4.80 0.39 -9.48
C ASN A 44 -4.15 -0.54 -8.46
N LEU A 45 -3.57 -1.62 -8.98
CA LEU A 45 -2.78 -2.62 -8.25
C LEU A 45 -1.47 -2.93 -9.00
N PHE A 46 -0.96 -1.99 -9.81
CA PHE A 46 0.18 -2.24 -10.70
C PHE A 46 1.43 -2.67 -9.93
N GLY A 47 1.64 -2.06 -8.77
CA GLY A 47 2.74 -2.34 -7.86
C GLY A 47 2.60 -3.59 -6.99
N ALA A 48 1.44 -4.28 -6.99
CA ALA A 48 1.11 -5.26 -5.97
C ALA A 48 2.10 -6.44 -5.89
N LEU A 49 2.54 -6.96 -7.04
CA LEU A 49 3.48 -8.08 -7.08
C LEU A 49 4.89 -7.65 -6.62
N GLU A 50 5.40 -6.54 -7.14
CA GLU A 50 6.72 -6.01 -6.77
C GLU A 50 6.77 -5.68 -5.27
N PHE A 51 5.71 -5.07 -4.74
CA PHE A 51 5.57 -4.76 -3.33
C PHE A 51 5.52 -6.00 -2.46
N SER A 52 4.74 -7.01 -2.85
CA SER A 52 4.66 -8.28 -2.13
C SER A 52 6.03 -8.94 -2.03
N GLN A 53 6.76 -9.01 -3.15
CA GLN A 53 8.11 -9.58 -3.18
C GLN A 53 9.10 -8.78 -2.32
N ALA A 54 9.03 -7.45 -2.34
CA ALA A 54 9.90 -6.59 -1.54
C ALA A 54 9.64 -6.75 -0.03
N CYS A 55 8.37 -6.81 0.38
CA CYS A 55 7.98 -6.99 1.78
C CYS A 55 8.38 -8.38 2.30
N ILE A 56 8.08 -9.45 1.56
CA ILE A 56 8.43 -10.83 1.93
C ILE A 56 9.95 -10.97 2.11
N LYS A 57 10.76 -10.44 1.19
CA LYS A 57 12.23 -10.46 1.30
C LYS A 57 12.75 -9.72 2.54
N SER A 58 11.97 -8.78 3.07
CA SER A 58 12.32 -7.96 4.23
C SER A 58 11.69 -8.47 5.53
N GLY A 59 10.96 -9.60 5.50
CA GLY A 59 10.26 -10.15 6.67
C GLY A 59 9.05 -9.32 7.12
N VAL A 60 8.52 -8.45 6.25
CA VAL A 60 7.35 -7.60 6.51
C VAL A 60 6.13 -8.23 5.85
N GLN A 61 5.00 -8.30 6.55
CA GLN A 61 3.76 -8.80 5.98
C GLN A 61 3.16 -7.78 4.99
N PRO A 62 3.04 -8.12 3.69
CA PRO A 62 2.32 -7.26 2.76
C PRO A 62 0.81 -7.40 2.96
N ILE A 63 0.10 -6.27 2.88
CA ILE A 63 -1.35 -6.20 2.73
C ILE A 63 -1.63 -5.50 1.40
N ILE A 64 -2.49 -6.08 0.57
CA ILE A 64 -2.79 -5.56 -0.77
C ILE A 64 -4.17 -4.92 -0.76
N GLY A 65 -4.24 -3.66 -1.19
CA GLY A 65 -5.47 -2.93 -1.36
C GLY A 65 -5.34 -1.86 -2.46
N CYS A 66 -6.43 -1.14 -2.68
CA CYS A 66 -6.44 0.02 -3.58
C CYS A 66 -7.47 1.04 -3.09
N ILE A 67 -7.27 2.29 -3.47
CA ILE A 67 -8.28 3.32 -3.27
C ILE A 67 -9.16 3.39 -4.51
N VAL A 68 -10.45 3.17 -4.32
CA VAL A 68 -11.47 3.28 -5.35
C VAL A 68 -12.42 4.42 -5.03
N LYS A 69 -12.87 5.13 -6.07
CA LYS A 69 -14.00 6.06 -5.96
C LYS A 69 -15.27 5.26 -6.20
N VAL A 70 -16.20 5.33 -5.27
CA VAL A 70 -17.53 4.72 -5.40
C VAL A 70 -18.53 5.82 -5.73
N GLU A 71 -19.37 5.58 -6.73
CA GLU A 71 -20.49 6.46 -7.09
C GLU A 71 -21.79 5.70 -6.85
N TYR A 72 -22.74 6.33 -6.17
CA TYR A 72 -24.04 5.73 -5.88
C TYR A 72 -25.04 6.13 -6.96
N ASP A 73 -25.68 5.15 -7.61
CA ASP A 73 -26.74 5.41 -8.58
C ASP A 73 -28.07 5.66 -7.86
N LYS A 74 -28.56 6.90 -7.94
CA LYS A 74 -29.83 7.32 -7.32
C LYS A 74 -31.07 6.72 -8.02
N LYS A 75 -30.94 6.09 -9.19
CA LYS A 75 -32.08 5.51 -9.94
C LYS A 75 -32.53 4.13 -9.45
N GLN A 76 -31.84 3.55 -8.47
CA GLN A 76 -32.18 2.24 -7.87
C GLN A 76 -32.97 2.32 -6.55
N LEU A 77 -33.46 3.51 -6.16
CA LEU A 77 -34.34 3.72 -5.00
C LEU A 77 -35.76 4.07 -5.44
#